data_AF-A0A7C5DWJ8-F1
#
_entry.id   AF-A0A7C5DWJ8-F1
#
_cell.length_a   1.000
_cell.length_b   1.000
_cell.length_c   1.000
_cell.angle_alpha   90.00
_cell.angle_beta   90.00
_cell.angle_gamma   90.00
#
_symmetry.space_group_name_H-M   'P 1'
#
loop_
_entity.id
_entity.type
_entity.pdbx_description
1 polymer ?
#
loop_
_entity_poly.entity_id
_entity_poly.type
_entity_poly.pdbx_seq_one_letter_code
_entity_poly.pdbx_strand_id
1 'polypeptide(L)'
;MPREYHESHRSVMVHEALHYLLTKDNGVYVDCTLGEGGHTRAIIEATSAKSTVIGLDVDAEVLALAERKLRDIQGNVHLFNVSYLNFDIVLESLGIDRVDGFLLDLGVSTYQLKAKGRGFSYEVDEPLDMRMNLDNPIKAADVVNKYSEQELARVIFEYGDEKRFSRRIARNIAKRRPIQTTFELVEAIRSALPPEERHRRRRHFATKTFQALRIEVNKELEVIRNTLLKIPEYLNPGGRVVAITFHSLEDRTVKIAFREKKDLELKILTKKPITPSESEVRENPRARSAKLRAAERI
;
A
#
# COMPACT_ATOMS: atom_id res chain seq x y z
N MET A 1 -9.94 -9.27 -22.94
CA MET A 1 -11.00 -8.24 -22.83
C MET A 1 -10.46 -7.11 -22.00
N PRO A 2 -10.67 -5.83 -22.36
CA PRO A 2 -10.28 -4.69 -21.52
C PRO A 2 -10.99 -4.80 -20.17
N ARG A 3 -10.30 -4.56 -19.05
CA ARG A 3 -10.92 -4.61 -17.73
C ARG A 3 -11.80 -3.37 -17.52
N GLU A 4 -13.04 -3.58 -17.08
CA GLU A 4 -13.96 -2.49 -16.74
C GLU A 4 -13.70 -2.00 -15.30
N TYR A 5 -13.03 -0.86 -15.17
CA TYR A 5 -12.93 -0.12 -13.91
C TYR A 5 -14.25 0.65 -13.69
N HIS A 6 -15.23 0.01 -13.04
CA HIS A 6 -16.58 0.58 -12.81
C HIS A 6 -16.67 1.68 -11.74
N GLU A 7 -15.57 2.02 -11.06
CA GLU A 7 -15.53 3.09 -10.05
C GLU A 7 -14.37 4.03 -10.35
N SER A 8 -14.65 5.31 -10.59
CA SER A 8 -13.62 6.35 -10.72
C SER A 8 -12.75 6.38 -9.47
N HIS A 9 -11.50 5.95 -9.55
CA HIS A 9 -10.56 6.09 -8.43
C HIS A 9 -10.26 7.56 -8.20
N ARG A 10 -10.43 8.02 -6.96
CA ARG A 10 -9.99 9.35 -6.51
C ARG A 10 -8.81 9.18 -5.57
N SER A 11 -7.72 9.88 -5.89
CA SER A 11 -6.55 10.00 -5.02
C SER A 11 -6.95 10.52 -3.65
N VAL A 12 -6.27 10.02 -2.61
CA VAL A 12 -6.56 10.32 -1.21
C VAL A 12 -5.59 11.39 -0.70
N MET A 13 -6.09 12.33 0.09
CA MET A 13 -5.33 13.39 0.76
C MET A 13 -4.42 14.18 -0.17
N VAL A 14 -4.92 14.53 -1.37
CA VAL A 14 -4.13 15.19 -2.42
C VAL A 14 -3.55 16.52 -1.93
N HIS A 15 -4.37 17.37 -1.31
CA HIS A 15 -3.92 18.69 -0.84
C HIS A 15 -2.84 18.58 0.24
N GLU A 16 -3.03 17.69 1.21
CA GLU A 16 -2.07 17.43 2.27
C GLU A 16 -0.78 16.83 1.71
N ALA A 17 -0.89 15.90 0.76
CA ALA A 17 0.26 15.30 0.10
C ALA A 17 1.12 16.35 -0.61
N LEU A 18 0.51 17.22 -1.41
CA LEU A 18 1.21 18.31 -2.10
C LEU A 18 1.83 19.30 -1.11
N HIS A 19 1.10 19.68 -0.05
CA HIS A 19 1.60 20.62 0.97
C HIS A 19 2.91 20.14 1.59
N TYR A 20 3.01 18.84 1.89
CA TYR A 20 4.23 18.27 2.44
C TYR A 20 5.26 17.91 1.36
N LEU A 21 4.86 17.50 0.17
CA LEU A 21 5.78 17.01 -0.87
C LEU A 21 6.53 18.14 -1.57
N LEU A 22 5.81 19.19 -1.98
CA LEU A 22 6.34 20.21 -2.87
C LEU A 22 7.30 21.15 -2.12
N THR A 23 8.46 21.32 -2.71
CA THR A 23 9.57 22.12 -2.18
C THR A 23 10.08 23.13 -3.21
N LYS A 24 9.89 22.85 -4.51
CA LYS A 24 10.30 23.67 -5.64
C LYS A 24 9.30 23.49 -6.78
N ASP A 25 8.93 24.58 -7.45
CA ASP A 25 8.03 24.50 -8.60
C ASP A 25 8.67 23.74 -9.77
N ASN A 26 9.98 23.85 -9.95
CA ASN A 26 10.73 23.15 -11.00
C ASN A 26 11.45 21.88 -10.50
N GLY A 27 10.97 21.28 -9.41
CA GLY A 27 11.59 20.08 -8.83
C GLY A 27 11.32 18.81 -9.64
N VAL A 28 12.11 17.77 -9.35
CA VAL A 28 11.88 16.40 -9.83
C VAL A 28 11.20 15.60 -8.72
N TYR A 29 10.05 15.00 -9.01
CA TYR A 29 9.25 14.24 -8.05
C TYR A 29 9.01 12.82 -8.55
N VAL A 30 9.05 11.84 -7.65
CA VAL A 30 8.75 10.44 -7.96
C VAL A 30 7.42 10.06 -7.31
N ASP A 31 6.45 9.67 -8.12
CA ASP A 31 5.21 9.06 -7.69
C ASP A 31 5.38 7.54 -7.75
N CYS A 32 5.69 6.92 -6.60
CA CYS A 32 5.98 5.49 -6.49
C CYS A 32 4.75 4.60 -6.71
N THR A 33 3.55 5.18 -6.72
CA THR A 33 2.28 4.45 -6.76
C THR A 33 1.32 5.24 -7.62
N LEU A 34 1.69 5.43 -8.89
CA LEU A 34 1.01 6.33 -9.81
C LEU A 34 -0.51 6.11 -9.84
N GLY A 35 -0.94 4.84 -9.84
CA GLY A 35 -2.35 4.51 -9.99
C GLY A 35 -2.92 5.15 -11.26
N GLU A 36 -4.10 5.77 -11.15
CA GLU A 36 -4.72 6.47 -12.28
C GLU A 36 -4.14 7.89 -12.54
N GLY A 37 -3.04 8.27 -11.87
CA GLY A 37 -2.32 9.52 -12.08
C GLY A 37 -2.90 10.74 -11.35
N GLY A 38 -3.76 10.56 -10.35
CA GLY A 38 -4.43 11.67 -9.67
C GLY A 38 -3.49 12.58 -8.88
N HIS A 39 -2.54 12.03 -8.11
CA HIS A 39 -1.53 12.82 -7.40
C HIS A 39 -0.53 13.44 -8.37
N THR A 40 -0.05 12.67 -9.36
CA THR A 40 0.83 13.17 -10.43
C THR A 40 0.23 14.38 -11.16
N ARG A 41 -1.05 14.32 -11.56
CA ARG A 41 -1.76 15.47 -12.14
C ARG A 41 -1.74 16.68 -11.21
N ALA A 42 -2.09 16.48 -9.94
CA ALA A 42 -2.14 17.55 -8.97
C ALA A 42 -0.75 18.20 -8.76
N ILE A 43 0.33 17.42 -8.75
CA ILE A 43 1.71 17.93 -8.68
C ILE A 43 1.97 18.87 -9.87
N ILE A 44 1.69 18.42 -11.10
CA ILE A 44 1.95 19.22 -12.29
C ILE A 44 1.10 20.51 -12.31
N GLU A 45 -0.18 20.42 -11.94
CA GLU A 45 -1.07 21.59 -11.87
C GLU A 45 -0.58 22.60 -10.83
N ALA A 46 -0.20 22.14 -9.63
CA ALA A 46 0.29 22.99 -8.55
C ALA A 46 1.61 23.68 -8.89
N THR A 47 2.46 23.08 -9.73
CA THR A 47 3.73 23.65 -10.15
C THR A 47 3.65 24.42 -11.47
N SER A 48 2.44 24.64 -12.00
CA SER A 48 2.23 25.29 -13.30
C SER A 48 3.05 24.62 -14.42
N ALA A 49 3.11 23.29 -14.41
CA ALA A 49 3.87 22.48 -15.35
C ALA A 49 5.38 22.73 -15.40
N LYS A 50 5.98 23.23 -14.32
CA LYS A 50 7.45 23.40 -14.24
C LYS A 50 8.17 22.18 -13.69
N SER A 51 7.51 21.34 -12.89
CA SER A 51 8.12 20.17 -12.27
C SER A 51 8.19 19.00 -13.23
N THR A 52 9.18 18.12 -13.04
CA THR A 52 9.23 16.79 -13.67
C THR A 52 8.67 15.75 -12.70
N VAL A 53 7.79 14.85 -13.18
CA VAL A 53 7.24 13.75 -12.39
C VAL A 53 7.58 12.41 -13.03
N ILE A 54 8.14 11.51 -12.24
CA ILE A 54 8.44 10.12 -12.62
C ILE A 54 7.40 9.23 -11.93
N GLY A 55 6.47 8.68 -12.71
CA GLY A 55 5.39 7.83 -12.22
C GLY A 55 5.70 6.35 -12.39
N LEU A 56 5.57 5.58 -11.30
CA LEU A 56 5.83 4.14 -11.26
C LEU A 56 4.54 3.38 -10.95
N ASP A 57 4.24 2.34 -11.73
CA ASP A 57 3.20 1.36 -11.38
C ASP A 57 3.53 -0.02 -11.96
N VAL A 58 3.14 -1.08 -11.25
CA VAL A 58 3.31 -2.47 -11.73
C VAL A 58 2.19 -2.90 -12.68
N ASP A 59 1.02 -2.26 -12.63
CA ASP A 59 -0.13 -2.63 -13.44
C ASP A 59 -0.13 -1.85 -14.77
N ALA A 60 0.21 -2.55 -15.85
CA ALA A 60 0.28 -1.97 -17.19
C ALA A 60 -1.07 -1.41 -17.68
N GLU A 61 -2.20 -1.95 -17.23
CA GLU A 61 -3.52 -1.42 -17.63
C GLU A 61 -3.84 -0.09 -16.92
N VAL A 62 -3.47 0.00 -15.64
CA VAL A 62 -3.58 1.23 -14.84
C VAL A 62 -2.65 2.30 -15.42
N LEU A 63 -1.43 1.92 -15.79
CA LEU A 63 -0.48 2.80 -16.47
C LEU A 63 -1.05 3.35 -17.79
N ALA A 64 -1.64 2.50 -18.63
CA ALA A 64 -2.27 2.92 -19.88
C ALA A 64 -3.51 3.83 -19.67
N LEU A 65 -4.20 3.70 -18.52
CA LEU A 65 -5.24 4.64 -18.12
C LEU A 65 -4.65 5.98 -17.66
N ALA A 66 -3.60 5.96 -16.84
CA ALA A 66 -2.89 7.16 -16.41
C ALA A 66 -2.31 7.92 -17.61
N GLU A 67 -1.66 7.24 -18.56
CA GLU A 67 -1.18 7.81 -19.81
C GLU A 67 -2.28 8.56 -20.56
N ARG A 68 -3.49 7.96 -20.67
CA ARG A 68 -4.65 8.61 -21.30
C ARG A 68 -5.14 9.82 -20.51
N LYS A 69 -5.18 9.71 -19.19
CA LYS A 69 -5.60 10.79 -18.28
C LYS A 69 -4.59 11.92 -18.19
N LEU A 70 -3.33 11.72 -18.54
CA LEU A 70 -2.26 12.71 -18.42
C LEU A 70 -1.81 13.28 -19.78
N ARG A 71 -2.52 12.97 -20.88
CA ARG A 71 -2.15 13.39 -22.25
C ARG A 71 -2.09 14.90 -22.44
N ASP A 72 -2.98 15.63 -21.79
CA ASP A 72 -3.05 17.10 -21.80
C ASP A 72 -1.91 17.76 -21.03
N ILE A 73 -1.14 16.98 -20.28
CA ILE A 73 -0.05 17.44 -19.41
C ILE A 73 1.33 17.03 -19.99
N GLN A 74 1.37 16.57 -21.24
CA GLN A 74 2.58 16.00 -21.85
C GLN A 74 3.74 17.00 -21.96
N GLY A 75 4.88 16.61 -21.40
CA GLY A 75 6.14 17.35 -21.46
C GLY A 75 7.06 17.03 -20.28
N ASN A 76 6.49 16.86 -19.09
CA ASN A 76 7.25 16.70 -17.85
C ASN A 76 6.82 15.49 -16.99
N VAL A 77 6.15 14.50 -17.60
CA VAL A 77 5.74 13.28 -16.92
C VAL A 77 6.32 12.05 -17.63
N HIS A 78 7.07 11.23 -16.89
CA HIS A 78 7.67 9.99 -17.39
C HIS A 78 7.06 8.81 -16.64
N LEU A 79 6.46 7.88 -17.37
CA LEU A 79 5.70 6.77 -16.79
C LEU A 79 6.43 5.45 -17.05
N PHE A 80 6.61 4.64 -16.00
CA PHE A 80 7.33 3.37 -16.08
C PHE A 80 6.50 2.23 -15.49
N ASN A 81 6.38 1.13 -16.23
CA ASN A 81 5.78 -0.10 -15.74
C ASN A 81 6.76 -0.89 -14.86
N VAL A 82 7.08 -0.32 -13.70
CA VAL A 82 8.11 -0.84 -12.80
C VAL A 82 7.61 -0.72 -11.37
N SER A 83 7.93 -1.71 -10.54
CA SER A 83 7.65 -1.64 -9.11
C SER A 83 8.45 -0.52 -8.46
N TYR A 84 7.85 0.22 -7.52
CA TYR A 84 8.59 1.21 -6.75
C TYR A 84 9.80 0.64 -6.01
N LEU A 85 9.92 -0.67 -5.82
CA LEU A 85 11.12 -1.29 -5.25
C LEU A 85 12.38 -1.05 -6.08
N ASN A 86 12.19 -0.78 -7.36
CA ASN A 86 13.23 -0.57 -8.36
C ASN A 86 13.25 0.89 -8.82
N PHE A 87 12.78 1.84 -8.00
CA PHE A 87 12.80 3.27 -8.35
C PHE A 87 14.21 3.74 -8.72
N ASP A 88 15.24 3.19 -8.08
CA ASP A 88 16.64 3.52 -8.30
C ASP A 88 17.12 3.15 -9.70
N ILE A 89 16.71 1.99 -10.21
CA ILE A 89 17.06 1.55 -11.57
C ILE A 89 16.44 2.51 -12.60
N VAL A 90 15.22 2.98 -12.32
CA VAL A 90 14.54 3.97 -13.18
C VAL A 90 15.30 5.30 -13.15
N LEU A 91 15.67 5.78 -11.96
CA LEU A 91 16.45 7.01 -11.81
C LEU A 91 17.82 6.92 -12.51
N GLU A 92 18.54 5.80 -12.35
CA GLU A 92 19.82 5.53 -13.02
C GLU A 92 19.66 5.54 -14.55
N SER A 93 18.61 4.89 -15.07
CA SER A 93 18.34 4.84 -16.51
C SER A 93 18.04 6.21 -17.13
N LEU A 94 17.57 7.16 -16.31
CA LEU A 94 17.32 8.55 -16.68
C LEU A 94 18.53 9.46 -16.44
N GLY A 95 19.62 8.95 -15.86
CA GLY A 95 20.77 9.76 -15.45
C GLY A 95 20.46 10.75 -14.32
N ILE A 96 19.49 10.40 -13.45
CA ILE A 96 19.05 11.24 -12.33
C ILE A 96 19.62 10.66 -11.03
N ASP A 97 20.60 11.34 -10.46
CA ASP A 97 21.19 10.90 -9.19
C ASP A 97 20.24 11.11 -8.00
N ARG A 98 19.50 12.23 -8.00
CA ARG A 98 18.66 12.66 -6.89
C ARG A 98 17.44 13.45 -7.35
N VAL A 99 16.38 13.39 -6.53
CA VAL A 99 15.09 14.04 -6.76
C VAL A 99 14.69 14.92 -5.58
N ASP A 100 13.73 15.82 -5.79
CA ASP A 100 13.24 16.75 -4.77
C ASP A 100 12.09 16.17 -3.93
N GLY A 101 11.44 15.10 -4.38
CA GLY A 101 10.57 14.36 -3.49
C GLY A 101 10.08 13.00 -3.98
N PHE A 102 9.63 12.19 -3.02
CA PHE A 102 8.99 10.89 -3.24
C PHE A 102 7.58 10.89 -2.63
N LEU A 103 6.60 10.39 -3.37
CA LEU A 103 5.25 10.12 -2.90
C LEU A 103 4.99 8.62 -2.94
N LEU A 104 4.49 8.05 -1.84
CA LEU A 104 4.05 6.66 -1.75
C LEU A 104 2.62 6.59 -1.20
N ASP A 105 1.68 6.15 -2.01
CA ASP A 105 0.30 5.81 -1.61
C ASP A 105 0.20 4.30 -1.36
N LEU A 106 0.60 3.90 -0.15
CA LEU A 106 0.78 2.51 0.28
C LEU A 106 -0.58 1.89 0.62
N GLY A 107 -1.33 1.55 -0.43
CA GLY A 107 -2.58 0.83 -0.36
C GLY A 107 -2.58 -0.43 -1.22
N VAL A 108 -3.59 -1.26 -0.98
CA VAL A 108 -3.86 -2.41 -1.83
C VAL A 108 -4.54 -1.88 -3.08
N SER A 109 -3.98 -2.19 -4.25
CA SER A 109 -4.62 -1.80 -5.50
C SER A 109 -6.01 -2.46 -5.59
N THR A 110 -6.99 -1.71 -6.08
CA THR A 110 -8.33 -2.26 -6.38
C THR A 110 -8.23 -3.45 -7.33
N TYR A 111 -7.22 -3.45 -8.21
CA TYR A 111 -6.89 -4.60 -9.05
C TYR A 111 -6.56 -5.85 -8.23
N GLN A 112 -5.71 -5.73 -7.22
CA GLN A 112 -5.33 -6.87 -6.36
C GLN A 112 -6.55 -7.45 -5.63
N LEU A 113 -7.46 -6.59 -5.17
CA LEU A 113 -8.70 -7.03 -4.51
C LEU A 113 -9.73 -7.66 -5.46
N LYS A 114 -9.75 -7.25 -6.74
CA LYS A 114 -10.68 -7.75 -7.78
C LYS A 114 -10.09 -8.83 -8.68
N ALA A 115 -8.81 -9.18 -8.50
CA ALA A 115 -8.13 -10.20 -9.29
C ALA A 115 -8.77 -11.56 -9.05
N LYS A 116 -9.56 -12.03 -10.01
CA LYS A 116 -10.26 -13.31 -9.92
C LYS A 116 -9.28 -14.47 -9.78
N GLY A 117 -9.66 -15.45 -8.96
CA GLY A 117 -8.90 -16.68 -8.73
C GLY A 117 -7.61 -16.50 -7.92
N ARG A 118 -7.47 -15.39 -7.19
CA ARG A 118 -6.27 -15.10 -6.37
C ARG A 118 -6.56 -15.09 -4.87
N GLY A 119 -7.81 -15.11 -4.45
CA GLY A 119 -8.19 -15.29 -3.05
C GLY A 119 -7.89 -14.10 -2.15
N PHE A 120 -7.78 -12.89 -2.71
CA PHE A 120 -7.60 -11.65 -1.92
C PHE A 120 -8.89 -11.17 -1.25
N SER A 121 -10.05 -11.55 -1.81
CA SER A 121 -11.37 -11.20 -1.27
C SER A 121 -12.03 -12.40 -0.59
N TYR A 122 -12.88 -12.11 0.38
CA TYR A 122 -13.77 -13.07 1.03
C TYR A 122 -15.21 -12.99 0.49
N GLU A 123 -15.46 -12.17 -0.54
CA GLU A 123 -16.78 -12.00 -1.15
C GLU A 123 -17.09 -13.08 -2.19
N VAL A 124 -16.06 -13.67 -2.78
CA VAL A 124 -16.14 -14.74 -3.77
C VAL A 124 -15.27 -15.90 -3.31
N ASP A 125 -15.75 -17.13 -3.52
CA ASP A 125 -14.96 -18.32 -3.22
C ASP A 125 -13.89 -18.52 -4.28
N GLU A 126 -12.64 -18.53 -3.84
CA GLU A 126 -11.47 -18.59 -4.72
C GLU A 126 -10.37 -19.44 -4.10
N PRO A 127 -9.41 -19.95 -4.90
CA PRO A 127 -8.21 -20.57 -4.36
C PRO A 127 -7.48 -19.64 -3.39
N LEU A 128 -7.05 -20.18 -2.25
CA LEU A 128 -6.35 -19.42 -1.21
C LEU A 128 -4.89 -19.17 -1.59
N ASP A 129 -4.66 -18.23 -2.51
CA ASP A 129 -3.34 -17.91 -3.05
C ASP A 129 -2.71 -16.67 -2.38
N MET A 130 -3.34 -15.51 -2.54
CA MET A 130 -2.93 -14.19 -2.04
C MET A 130 -1.51 -13.72 -2.42
N ARG A 131 -0.78 -14.40 -3.30
CA ARG A 131 0.51 -13.90 -3.79
C ARG A 131 0.27 -12.72 -4.72
N MET A 132 1.08 -11.67 -4.61
CA MET A 132 1.14 -10.57 -5.59
C MET A 132 2.09 -10.94 -6.74
N ASN A 133 3.24 -11.54 -6.41
CA ASN A 133 4.16 -12.13 -7.37
C ASN A 133 3.92 -13.66 -7.44
N LEU A 134 3.58 -14.19 -8.62
CA LEU A 134 3.34 -15.62 -8.82
C LEU A 134 4.60 -16.49 -8.66
N ASP A 135 5.79 -15.89 -8.80
CA ASP A 135 7.06 -16.57 -8.59
C ASP A 135 7.36 -16.78 -7.09
N ASN A 136 6.59 -16.14 -6.20
CA ASN A 136 6.69 -16.42 -4.77
C ASN A 136 6.28 -17.87 -4.50
N PRO A 137 7.15 -18.70 -3.88
CA PRO A 137 6.87 -20.11 -3.66
C PRO A 137 5.81 -20.37 -2.58
N ILE A 138 5.50 -19.36 -1.73
CA ILE A 138 4.59 -19.51 -0.60
C ILE A 138 3.25 -18.86 -0.94
N LYS A 139 2.17 -19.65 -1.01
CA LYS A 139 0.79 -19.13 -1.05
C LYS A 139 0.14 -19.08 0.33
N ALA A 140 -0.96 -18.36 0.46
CA ALA A 140 -1.75 -18.29 1.70
C ALA A 140 -2.21 -19.68 2.16
N ALA A 141 -2.55 -20.59 1.24
CA ALA A 141 -2.83 -21.99 1.54
C ALA A 141 -1.65 -22.68 2.23
N ASP A 142 -0.39 -22.37 1.86
CA ASP A 142 0.78 -22.93 2.54
C ASP A 142 0.90 -22.37 3.95
N VAL A 143 0.71 -21.07 4.13
CA VAL A 143 0.74 -20.43 5.46
C VAL A 143 -0.30 -21.08 6.39
N VAL A 144 -1.55 -21.24 5.94
CA VAL A 144 -2.60 -21.79 6.82
C VAL A 144 -2.46 -23.29 7.05
N ASN A 145 -1.89 -24.06 6.12
CA ASN A 145 -1.80 -25.52 6.21
C ASN A 145 -0.49 -26.03 6.80
N LYS A 146 0.64 -25.35 6.56
CA LYS A 146 1.99 -25.83 6.90
C LYS A 146 2.58 -25.19 8.16
N TYR A 147 2.23 -23.94 8.48
CA TYR A 147 2.74 -23.29 9.70
C TYR A 147 2.24 -24.03 10.94
N SER A 148 3.01 -24.03 12.03
CA SER A 148 2.49 -24.47 13.33
C SER A 148 1.32 -23.58 13.79
N GLU A 149 0.48 -24.08 14.71
CA GLU A 149 -0.58 -23.25 15.32
C GLU A 149 -0.01 -21.97 15.94
N GLN A 150 1.18 -22.06 16.55
CA GLN A 150 1.84 -20.93 17.21
C GLN A 150 2.30 -19.88 16.19
N GLU A 151 2.92 -20.29 15.10
CA GLU A 151 3.34 -19.38 14.02
C GLU A 151 2.14 -18.72 13.35
N LEU A 152 1.08 -19.48 13.09
CA LEU A 152 -0.16 -18.94 12.52
C LEU A 152 -0.82 -17.94 13.49
N ALA A 153 -0.83 -18.24 14.80
CA ALA A 153 -1.32 -17.31 15.80
C ALA A 153 -0.49 -16.02 15.85
N ARG A 154 0.84 -16.12 15.71
CA ARG A 154 1.75 -14.98 15.61
C ARG A 154 1.40 -14.10 14.40
N VAL A 155 1.30 -14.70 13.22
CA VAL A 155 0.93 -13.99 11.98
C VAL A 155 -0.38 -13.22 12.16
N ILE A 156 -1.43 -13.89 12.65
CA ILE A 156 -2.74 -13.27 12.83
C ILE A 156 -2.71 -12.17 13.90
N PHE A 157 -1.93 -12.36 14.97
CA PHE A 157 -1.76 -11.36 16.02
C PHE A 157 -1.02 -10.12 15.52
N GLU A 158 0.15 -10.32 14.93
CA GLU A 158 1.07 -9.24 14.53
C GLU A 158 0.56 -8.51 13.30
N TYR A 159 0.19 -9.24 12.25
CA TYR A 159 -0.19 -8.63 10.96
C TYR A 159 -1.70 -8.37 10.82
N GLY A 160 -2.54 -9.03 11.62
CA GLY A 160 -3.98 -8.76 11.65
C GLY A 160 -4.40 -7.76 12.72
N ASP A 161 -3.50 -7.37 13.63
CA ASP A 161 -3.83 -6.65 14.87
C ASP A 161 -4.98 -7.34 15.64
N GLU A 162 -5.02 -8.68 15.62
CA GLU A 162 -6.07 -9.52 16.21
C GLU A 162 -5.69 -9.94 17.64
N LYS A 163 -5.60 -8.95 18.53
CA LYS A 163 -5.02 -9.10 19.87
C LYS A 163 -5.72 -10.12 20.77
N ARG A 164 -7.04 -10.29 20.60
CA ARG A 164 -7.88 -11.09 21.50
C ARG A 164 -8.09 -12.51 20.99
N PHE A 165 -8.29 -12.67 19.69
CA PHE A 165 -8.76 -13.94 19.12
C PHE A 165 -7.72 -14.67 18.26
N SER A 166 -6.51 -14.13 18.08
CA SER A 166 -5.49 -14.72 17.21
C SER A 166 -5.24 -16.21 17.47
N ARG A 167 -5.02 -16.59 18.74
CA ARG A 167 -4.80 -17.99 19.15
C ARG A 167 -6.02 -18.88 18.86
N ARG A 168 -7.23 -18.38 19.13
CA ARG A 168 -8.47 -19.13 18.90
C ARG A 168 -8.74 -19.32 17.41
N ILE A 169 -8.47 -18.31 16.58
CA ILE A 169 -8.57 -18.40 15.12
C ILE A 169 -7.55 -19.39 14.58
N ALA A 170 -6.28 -19.27 14.96
CA ALA A 170 -5.22 -20.19 14.52
C ALA A 170 -5.55 -21.65 14.85
N ARG A 171 -6.05 -21.93 16.06
CA ARG A 171 -6.50 -23.27 16.45
C ARG A 171 -7.63 -23.81 15.59
N ASN A 172 -8.63 -22.99 15.27
CA ASN A 172 -9.76 -23.42 14.44
C ASN A 172 -9.35 -23.65 12.99
N ILE A 173 -8.42 -22.83 12.47
CA ILE A 173 -7.80 -23.07 11.16
C ILE A 173 -7.04 -24.40 11.18
N ALA A 174 -6.18 -24.62 12.17
CA ALA A 174 -5.39 -25.85 12.29
C ALA A 174 -6.27 -27.12 12.36
N LYS A 175 -7.39 -27.06 13.10
CA LYS A 175 -8.37 -28.16 13.20
C LYS A 175 -9.10 -28.48 11.90
N ARG A 176 -9.22 -27.52 10.99
CA ARG A 176 -9.98 -27.64 9.73
C ARG A 176 -9.09 -27.88 8.51
N ARG A 177 -7.78 -28.12 8.72
CA ARG A 177 -6.87 -28.43 7.63
C ARG A 177 -7.30 -29.72 6.90
N PRO A 178 -7.10 -29.80 5.58
CA PRO A 178 -6.55 -28.75 4.72
C PRO A 178 -7.60 -27.67 4.36
N ILE A 179 -7.16 -26.41 4.31
CA ILE A 179 -7.94 -25.27 3.80
C ILE A 179 -7.38 -24.88 2.42
N GLN A 180 -8.21 -24.92 1.39
CA GLN A 180 -7.85 -24.63 0.01
C GLN A 180 -8.53 -23.38 -0.54
N THR A 181 -9.69 -22.98 0.00
CA THR A 181 -10.46 -21.85 -0.52
C THR A 181 -10.67 -20.72 0.48
N THR A 182 -11.03 -19.54 -0.03
CA THR A 182 -11.37 -18.38 0.80
C THR A 182 -12.59 -18.63 1.68
N PHE A 183 -13.62 -19.35 1.20
CA PHE A 183 -14.80 -19.64 2.03
C PHE A 183 -14.49 -20.63 3.16
N GLU A 184 -13.68 -21.66 2.91
CA GLU A 184 -13.23 -22.58 3.97
C GLU A 184 -12.47 -21.83 5.07
N LEU A 185 -11.61 -20.87 4.70
CA LEU A 185 -10.93 -20.00 5.65
C LEU A 185 -11.91 -19.11 6.42
N VAL A 186 -12.88 -18.48 5.74
CA VAL A 186 -13.93 -17.67 6.38
C VAL A 186 -14.70 -18.49 7.40
N GLU A 187 -15.04 -19.73 7.08
CA GLU A 187 -15.75 -20.65 7.98
C GLU A 187 -14.94 -21.06 9.21
N ALA A 188 -13.63 -21.26 9.05
CA ALA A 188 -12.72 -21.49 10.17
C ALA A 188 -12.65 -20.27 11.11
N ILE A 189 -12.57 -19.06 10.55
CA ILE A 189 -12.57 -17.81 11.34
C ILE A 189 -13.94 -17.61 12.01
N ARG A 190 -15.04 -17.85 11.30
CA ARG A 190 -16.42 -17.73 11.82
C ARG A 190 -16.63 -18.58 13.06
N SER A 191 -16.15 -19.82 13.04
CA SER A 191 -16.24 -20.76 14.16
C SER A 191 -15.37 -20.38 15.36
N ALA A 192 -14.32 -19.60 15.13
CA ALA A 192 -13.44 -19.10 16.18
C ALA A 192 -14.00 -17.89 16.93
N LEU A 193 -14.97 -17.17 16.36
CA LEU A 193 -15.47 -15.91 16.90
C LEU A 193 -16.89 -16.05 17.47
N PRO A 194 -17.14 -15.62 18.71
CA PRO A 194 -18.50 -15.52 19.24
C PRO A 194 -19.42 -14.71 18.31
N PRO A 195 -20.72 -15.06 18.18
CA PRO A 195 -21.66 -14.29 17.36
C PRO A 195 -21.65 -12.79 17.68
N GLU A 196 -21.68 -12.42 18.95
CA GLU A 196 -21.62 -11.03 19.42
C GLU A 196 -20.38 -10.29 18.91
N GLU A 197 -19.21 -10.96 18.93
CA GLU A 197 -17.97 -10.37 18.43
C GLU A 197 -18.04 -10.14 16.93
N ARG A 198 -18.66 -11.04 16.17
CA ARG A 198 -18.83 -10.89 14.71
C ARG A 198 -19.71 -9.69 14.39
N HIS A 199 -20.82 -9.50 15.11
CA HIS A 199 -21.74 -8.36 14.90
C HIS A 199 -21.16 -7.03 15.37
N ARG A 200 -20.32 -7.02 16.41
CA ARG A 200 -19.70 -5.79 16.94
C ARG A 200 -18.67 -5.17 15.98
N ARG A 201 -18.04 -5.97 15.12
CA ARG A 201 -16.99 -5.48 14.21
C ARG A 201 -17.61 -4.56 13.14
N ARG A 202 -17.02 -3.37 12.95
CA ARG A 202 -17.42 -2.42 11.90
C ARG A 202 -17.08 -2.89 10.47
N ARG A 203 -16.17 -3.86 10.34
CA ARG A 203 -15.75 -4.50 9.08
C ARG A 203 -16.07 -5.99 9.17
N HIS A 204 -16.08 -6.67 8.03
CA HIS A 204 -16.26 -8.11 8.00
C HIS A 204 -15.28 -8.82 8.96
N PHE A 205 -15.76 -9.84 9.66
CA PHE A 205 -14.99 -10.43 10.76
C PHE A 205 -13.68 -11.09 10.30
N ALA A 206 -13.61 -11.52 9.03
CA ALA A 206 -12.44 -12.15 8.42
C ALA A 206 -11.37 -11.15 7.92
N THR A 207 -11.70 -9.85 7.80
CA THR A 207 -10.81 -8.83 7.18
C THR A 207 -9.41 -8.82 7.79
N LYS A 208 -9.30 -8.94 9.12
CA LYS A 208 -8.01 -8.94 9.83
C LYS A 208 -7.15 -10.16 9.52
N THR A 209 -7.74 -11.34 9.46
CA THR A 209 -7.01 -12.58 9.13
C THR A 209 -6.57 -12.59 7.67
N PHE A 210 -7.43 -12.15 6.75
CA PHE A 210 -7.06 -12.02 5.33
C PHE A 210 -5.91 -11.03 5.14
N GLN A 211 -5.98 -9.86 5.79
CA GLN A 211 -4.88 -8.90 5.81
C GLN A 211 -3.59 -9.52 6.37
N ALA A 212 -3.68 -10.26 7.49
CA ALA A 212 -2.51 -10.87 8.10
C ALA A 212 -1.80 -11.87 7.18
N LEU A 213 -2.57 -12.74 6.51
CA LEU A 213 -2.05 -13.72 5.57
C LEU A 213 -1.44 -13.05 4.35
N ARG A 214 -2.10 -12.01 3.82
CA ARG A 214 -1.60 -11.24 2.68
C ARG A 214 -0.25 -10.59 2.98
N ILE A 215 -0.15 -9.92 4.14
CA ILE A 215 1.09 -9.31 4.62
C ILE A 215 2.19 -10.37 4.78
N GLU A 216 1.86 -11.53 5.35
CA GLU A 216 2.84 -12.60 5.57
C GLU A 216 3.35 -13.22 4.26
N VAL A 217 2.45 -13.46 3.32
CA VAL A 217 2.77 -14.03 1.99
C VAL A 217 3.64 -13.06 1.19
N ASN A 218 3.28 -11.78 1.18
CA ASN A 218 3.92 -10.79 0.30
C ASN A 218 5.04 -9.98 0.98
N LYS A 219 5.30 -10.23 2.28
CA LYS A 219 6.28 -9.48 3.09
C LYS A 219 6.08 -7.96 2.99
N GLU A 220 4.83 -7.50 2.89
CA GLU A 220 4.46 -6.12 2.53
C GLU A 220 5.14 -5.08 3.43
N LEU A 221 5.16 -5.32 4.74
CA LEU A 221 5.74 -4.37 5.70
C LEU A 221 7.27 -4.28 5.60
N GLU A 222 7.94 -5.40 5.30
CA GLU A 222 9.40 -5.43 5.10
C GLU A 222 9.77 -4.70 3.82
N VAL A 223 9.03 -4.96 2.75
CA VAL A 223 9.15 -4.31 1.45
C VAL A 223 8.99 -2.78 1.57
N ILE A 224 7.96 -2.32 2.29
CA ILE A 224 7.75 -0.89 2.58
C ILE A 224 8.94 -0.32 3.38
N ARG A 225 9.36 -1.01 4.45
CA ARG A 225 10.45 -0.53 5.31
C ARG A 225 11.75 -0.37 4.52
N ASN A 226 12.13 -1.38 3.75
CA ASN A 226 13.39 -1.39 3.00
C ASN A 226 13.40 -0.29 1.93
N THR A 227 12.27 -0.06 1.26
CA THR A 227 12.10 1.06 0.31
C THR A 227 12.32 2.40 1.00
N LEU A 228 11.63 2.64 2.13
CA LEU A 228 11.72 3.91 2.85
C LEU A 228 13.12 4.17 3.44
N LEU A 229 13.86 3.12 3.79
CA LEU A 229 15.25 3.25 4.25
C LEU A 229 16.24 3.54 3.12
N LYS A 230 15.88 3.26 1.87
CA LYS A 230 16.70 3.54 0.67
C LYS A 230 16.48 4.96 0.14
N ILE A 231 15.24 5.45 0.18
CA ILE A 231 14.84 6.77 -0.35
C ILE A 231 15.77 7.94 0.06
N PRO A 232 16.25 8.06 1.31
CA PRO A 232 17.08 9.19 1.71
C PRO A 232 18.32 9.36 0.83
N GLU A 233 18.91 8.29 0.30
CA GLU A 233 20.10 8.35 -0.57
C GLU A 233 19.84 9.13 -1.87
N TYR A 234 18.59 9.07 -2.37
CA TYR A 234 18.14 9.63 -3.64
C TYR A 234 17.37 10.95 -3.49
N LEU A 235 17.23 11.50 -2.29
CA LEU A 235 16.63 12.83 -2.08
C LEU A 235 17.70 13.94 -2.17
N ASN A 236 17.40 15.08 -2.76
CA ASN A 236 18.23 16.27 -2.57
C ASN A 236 18.18 16.74 -1.10
N PRO A 237 19.20 17.45 -0.57
CA PRO A 237 19.04 18.18 0.68
C PRO A 237 17.82 19.10 0.63
N GLY A 238 16.96 19.05 1.65
CA GLY A 238 15.65 19.71 1.67
C GLY A 238 14.56 18.99 0.87
N GLY A 239 14.88 17.91 0.17
CA GLY A 239 13.91 17.06 -0.53
C GLY A 239 13.07 16.24 0.45
N ARG A 240 11.86 15.86 0.05
CA ARG A 240 10.86 15.31 0.97
C ARG A 240 10.27 13.99 0.53
N VAL A 241 9.94 13.14 1.50
CA VAL A 241 9.19 11.90 1.29
C VAL A 241 7.85 11.99 1.99
N VAL A 242 6.78 11.69 1.26
CA VAL A 242 5.40 11.61 1.74
C VAL A 242 4.89 10.20 1.56
N ALA A 243 4.39 9.59 2.64
CA ALA A 243 3.79 8.26 2.62
C ALA A 243 2.36 8.32 3.17
N ILE A 244 1.40 7.86 2.38
CA ILE A 244 -0.01 7.66 2.73
C ILE A 244 -0.19 6.17 2.99
N THR A 245 -0.83 5.82 4.10
CA THR A 245 -1.01 4.42 4.55
C THR A 245 -2.45 4.18 4.93
N PHE A 246 -2.98 2.98 4.75
CA PHE A 246 -4.40 2.68 5.02
C PHE A 246 -4.63 1.80 6.23
N HIS A 247 -3.56 1.35 6.89
CA HIS A 247 -3.68 0.65 8.17
C HIS A 247 -2.57 0.96 9.18
N SER A 248 -2.83 0.58 10.43
CA SER A 248 -1.98 0.91 11.58
C SER A 248 -0.58 0.30 11.52
N LEU A 249 -0.43 -0.85 10.87
CA LEU A 249 0.87 -1.51 10.71
C LEU A 249 1.76 -0.77 9.70
N GLU A 250 1.24 -0.40 8.52
CA GLU A 250 1.95 0.44 7.55
C GLU A 250 2.37 1.78 8.19
N ASP A 251 1.43 2.49 8.82
CA ASP A 251 1.68 3.74 9.53
C ASP A 251 2.80 3.60 10.59
N ARG A 252 2.82 2.47 11.31
CA ARG A 252 3.87 2.15 12.26
C ARG A 252 5.21 1.91 11.55
N THR A 253 5.22 1.14 10.46
CA THR A 253 6.42 0.86 9.66
C THR A 253 7.02 2.16 9.13
N VAL A 254 6.22 3.04 8.51
CA VAL A 254 6.67 4.35 8.03
C VAL A 254 7.26 5.19 9.17
N LYS A 255 6.55 5.26 10.30
CA LYS A 255 7.03 6.01 11.48
C LYS A 255 8.37 5.49 12.00
N ILE A 256 8.58 4.18 12.01
CA ILE A 256 9.85 3.57 12.45
C ILE A 256 10.94 3.90 11.44
N ALA A 257 10.69 3.69 10.14
CA ALA A 257 11.65 3.97 9.09
C ALA A 257 12.11 5.45 9.09
N PHE A 258 11.18 6.40 9.22
CA PHE A 258 11.53 7.83 9.28
C PHE A 258 12.30 8.25 10.56
N ARG A 259 12.29 7.44 11.61
CA ARG A 259 13.03 7.69 12.86
C ARG A 259 14.37 6.98 12.89
N GLU A 260 14.61 6.09 11.95
CA GLU A 260 15.81 5.27 11.94
C GLU A 260 16.99 6.15 11.55
N LYS A 261 17.94 6.28 12.47
CA LYS A 261 19.17 7.03 12.22
C LYS A 261 20.12 6.13 11.43
N LYS A 262 20.31 6.47 10.16
CA LYS A 262 21.39 5.96 9.31
C LYS A 262 22.35 7.11 8.98
N ASP A 263 23.17 6.93 7.95
CA ASP A 263 24.14 7.93 7.47
C ASP A 263 23.47 9.22 6.98
N LEU A 264 22.21 9.14 6.56
CA LEU A 264 21.40 10.28 6.11
C LEU A 264 20.23 10.48 7.07
N GLU A 265 20.21 11.64 7.73
CA GLU A 265 19.16 11.98 8.69
C GLU A 265 17.92 12.53 7.97
N LEU A 266 16.76 12.11 8.48
CA LEU A 266 15.46 12.64 8.09
C LEU A 266 14.87 13.47 9.23
N LYS A 267 14.47 14.70 8.94
CA LYS A 267 13.67 15.54 9.83
C LYS A 267 12.19 15.22 9.64
N ILE A 268 11.57 14.68 10.68
CA ILE A 268 10.14 14.34 10.68
C ILE A 268 9.30 15.63 10.67
N LEU A 269 8.46 15.79 9.63
CA LEU A 269 7.55 16.93 9.49
C LEU A 269 6.21 16.68 10.19
N THR A 270 5.76 15.41 10.25
CA THR A 270 4.48 15.02 10.84
C THR A 270 4.68 14.15 12.10
N LYS A 271 4.78 14.78 13.28
CA LYS A 271 4.92 14.04 14.56
C LYS A 271 3.76 13.07 14.81
N LYS A 272 2.54 13.52 14.51
CA LYS A 272 1.31 12.72 14.44
C LYS A 272 0.93 12.53 12.96
N PRO A 273 0.32 11.39 12.57
CA PRO A 273 -0.12 11.23 11.20
C PRO A 273 -1.23 12.24 10.90
N ILE A 274 -1.23 12.81 9.70
CA ILE A 274 -2.34 13.61 9.21
C ILE A 274 -3.43 12.65 8.73
N THR A 275 -4.70 12.97 8.98
CA THR A 275 -5.86 12.16 8.62
C THR A 275 -6.79 12.98 7.73
N PRO A 276 -7.54 12.34 6.82
CA PRO A 276 -8.43 13.06 5.92
C PRO A 276 -9.55 13.77 6.67
N SER A 277 -10.08 14.81 6.04
CA SER A 277 -11.23 15.56 6.53
C SER A 277 -12.53 14.73 6.48
N GLU A 278 -13.53 15.11 7.27
CA GLU A 278 -14.85 14.45 7.22
C GLU A 278 -15.55 14.61 5.86
N SER A 279 -15.34 15.72 5.16
CA SER A 279 -15.83 15.90 3.79
C SER A 279 -15.18 14.90 2.83
N GLU A 280 -13.86 14.75 2.88
CA GLU A 280 -13.15 13.79 2.03
C GLU A 280 -13.59 12.36 2.31
N VAL A 281 -13.78 11.98 3.57
CA VAL A 281 -14.24 10.62 3.92
C VAL A 281 -15.67 10.35 3.41
N ARG A 282 -16.53 11.37 3.36
CA ARG A 282 -17.89 11.24 2.78
C ARG A 282 -17.85 11.07 1.27
N GLU A 283 -16.98 11.81 0.58
CA GLU A 283 -16.86 11.77 -0.89
C GLU A 283 -16.03 10.59 -1.40
N ASN A 284 -15.05 10.16 -0.59
CA ASN A 284 -14.15 9.05 -0.87
C ASN A 284 -14.05 8.14 0.37
N PRO A 285 -14.96 7.16 0.52
CA PRO A 285 -14.95 6.25 1.66
C PRO A 285 -13.63 5.47 1.85
N ARG A 286 -12.82 5.35 0.79
CA ARG A 286 -11.49 4.72 0.85
C ARG A 286 -10.50 5.54 1.67
N ALA A 287 -10.68 6.86 1.75
CA ALA A 287 -9.85 7.74 2.56
C ALA A 287 -10.01 7.47 4.07
N ARG A 288 -11.12 6.89 4.54
CA ARG A 288 -11.45 6.77 5.98
C ARG A 288 -10.32 6.27 6.90
N SER A 289 -9.45 5.39 6.41
CA SER A 289 -8.34 4.82 7.20
C SER A 289 -6.96 5.33 6.80
N ALA A 290 -6.92 6.31 5.89
CA ALA A 290 -5.72 6.93 5.40
C ALA A 290 -5.02 7.74 6.50
N LYS A 291 -3.70 7.63 6.48
CA LYS A 291 -2.79 8.33 7.38
C LYS A 291 -1.57 8.75 6.59
N LEU A 292 -1.34 10.05 6.54
CA LEU A 292 -0.20 10.64 5.87
C LEU A 292 0.92 10.92 6.86
N ARG A 293 2.15 10.60 6.46
CA ARG A 293 3.38 11.02 7.13
C ARG A 293 4.36 11.65 6.14
N ALA A 294 5.12 12.63 6.61
CA ALA A 294 6.14 13.29 5.83
C ALA A 294 7.45 13.47 6.61
N ALA A 295 8.56 13.42 5.89
CA ALA A 295 9.90 13.71 6.38
C ALA A 295 10.73 14.43 5.30
N GLU A 296 11.74 15.18 5.73
CA GLU A 296 12.63 15.99 4.90
C GLU A 296 14.08 15.51 5.10
N ARG A 297 14.85 15.38 4.02
CA ARG A 297 16.28 15.11 4.09
C ARG A 297 17.01 16.37 4.56
N ILE A 298 17.81 16.26 5.62
CA ILE A 298 18.68 17.34 6.10
C ILE A 298 20.05 17.32 5.44
#